data_AF-A0A5A7MM33-F1
#
_entry.id   AF-A0A5A7MM33-F1
#
_cell.length_a   1.000
_cell.length_b   1.000
_cell.length_c   1.000
_cell.angle_alpha   90.00
_cell.angle_beta   90.00
_cell.angle_gamma   90.00
#
_symmetry.space_group_name_H-M   'P 1'
#
loop_
_entity.id
_entity.type
_entity.pdbx_description
1 polymer ?
#
loop_
_entity_poly.entity_id
_entity_poly.type
_entity_poly.pdbx_seq_one_letter_code
_entity_poly.pdbx_strand_id
1 'polypeptide(L)'
;MMSSDPTKPTLIERMTSASNSSDLAVSLDFRGDADFLIASGMQPAKLGRLVYQLMAEWDSRLKPRMLTAADIERVAEGMPRLAKKTRDRRGERVTEVLDIAGAQAAAAQWQVQTRREILAKLPSFIKLTDQHAGFTPWVLAQGIEEGLAKLSDVLLWWCDRRCHECGGTNLARGKTCKVCHGFGTREVPHGVEGLKISEHIAHHVDRSRQLTKSNLQCMKRYKEFAAGKKVV
;
A
#
# COMPACT_ATOMS: atom_id res chain seq x y z
N MET A 1 -24.37 -12.09 14.01
CA MET A 1 -23.59 -11.16 14.87
C MET A 1 -22.15 -11.65 14.91
N MET A 2 -21.22 -10.93 14.26
CA MET A 2 -19.80 -11.29 14.32
C MET A 2 -19.23 -10.76 15.64
N SER A 3 -18.85 -11.66 16.54
CA SER A 3 -18.03 -11.35 17.72
C SER A 3 -16.65 -10.92 17.23
N SER A 4 -16.43 -9.62 17.04
CA SER A 4 -15.11 -9.04 16.78
C SER A 4 -14.34 -8.99 18.09
N ASP A 5 -13.78 -10.13 18.48
CA ASP A 5 -12.74 -10.18 19.50
C ASP A 5 -11.49 -9.49 18.92
N PRO A 6 -11.08 -8.31 19.43
CA PRO A 6 -10.04 -7.49 18.80
C PRO A 6 -8.66 -8.15 18.83
N THR A 7 -8.51 -9.27 19.54
CA THR A 7 -7.26 -10.04 19.64
C THR A 7 -7.14 -11.13 18.57
N LYS A 8 -8.23 -11.49 17.87
CA LYS A 8 -8.19 -12.55 16.86
C LYS A 8 -7.75 -11.98 15.51
N PRO A 9 -6.63 -12.48 14.93
CA PRO A 9 -6.18 -11.99 13.65
C PRO A 9 -7.25 -12.17 12.57
N THR A 10 -7.52 -11.11 11.83
CA THR A 10 -8.44 -11.11 10.69
C THR A 10 -7.92 -12.05 9.59
N LEU A 11 -8.79 -12.45 8.66
CA LEU A 11 -8.36 -13.27 7.51
C LEU A 11 -7.25 -12.58 6.72
N ILE A 12 -7.28 -11.25 6.61
CA ILE A 12 -6.26 -10.47 5.89
C ILE A 12 -4.93 -10.56 6.64
N GLU A 13 -4.92 -10.32 7.95
CA GLU A 13 -3.71 -10.43 8.78
C GLU A 13 -3.10 -11.84 8.70
N ARG A 14 -3.93 -12.88 8.73
CA ARG A 14 -3.46 -14.27 8.56
C ARG A 14 -2.92 -14.55 7.17
N MET A 15 -3.52 -14.01 6.11
CA MET A 15 -3.01 -14.18 4.75
C MET A 15 -1.68 -13.43 4.54
N THR A 16 -1.55 -12.23 5.09
CA THR A 16 -0.30 -11.46 5.05
C THR A 16 0.80 -12.16 5.85
N SER A 17 0.48 -12.65 7.06
CA SER A 17 1.40 -13.44 7.87
C SER A 17 1.85 -14.71 7.15
N ALA A 18 0.90 -15.48 6.60
CA ALA A 18 1.19 -16.72 5.88
C ALA A 18 2.08 -16.50 4.65
N SER A 19 1.98 -15.34 3.98
CA SER A 19 2.83 -14.99 2.84
C SER A 19 4.31 -14.80 3.22
N ASN A 20 4.61 -14.57 4.50
CA ASN A 20 5.95 -14.41 5.04
C ASN A 20 6.36 -15.59 5.95
N SER A 21 5.58 -16.67 5.99
CA SER A 21 5.82 -17.79 6.90
C SER A 21 6.99 -18.66 6.44
N SER A 22 7.83 -19.10 7.39
CA SER A 22 8.91 -20.06 7.15
C SER A 22 8.49 -21.50 7.39
N ASP A 23 7.37 -21.73 8.09
CA ASP A 23 6.82 -23.07 8.32
C ASP A 23 5.61 -23.31 7.43
N LEU A 24 5.80 -24.19 6.45
CA LEU A 24 4.76 -24.59 5.49
C LEU A 24 4.30 -26.03 5.70
N ALA A 25 4.54 -26.61 6.89
CA ALA A 25 4.05 -27.93 7.21
C ALA A 25 2.51 -27.98 7.18
N VAL A 26 1.98 -29.01 6.54
CA VAL A 26 0.53 -29.27 6.49
C VAL A 26 0.19 -30.30 7.55
N SER A 27 -0.60 -29.90 8.55
CA SER A 27 -1.13 -30.79 9.58
C SER A 27 -2.58 -31.17 9.29
N LEU A 28 -2.97 -32.40 9.59
CA LEU A 28 -4.38 -32.83 9.49
C LEU A 28 -5.23 -32.28 10.65
N ASP A 29 -4.62 -32.05 11.80
CA ASP A 29 -5.33 -31.80 13.06
C ASP A 29 -5.64 -30.32 13.28
N PHE A 30 -4.76 -29.43 12.81
CA PHE A 30 -4.89 -27.99 12.99
C PHE A 30 -4.78 -27.23 11.67
N ARG A 31 -5.20 -25.96 11.68
CA ARG A 31 -5.02 -25.04 10.56
C ARG A 31 -3.77 -24.20 10.76
N GLY A 32 -2.84 -24.27 9.82
CA GLY A 32 -1.60 -23.49 9.80
C GLY A 32 -1.53 -22.50 8.65
N ASP A 33 -0.42 -21.78 8.53
CA ASP A 33 -0.18 -20.79 7.47
C ASP A 33 -0.24 -21.42 6.06
N ALA A 34 0.26 -22.66 5.92
CA ALA A 34 0.15 -23.44 4.69
C ALA A 34 -1.31 -23.57 4.21
N ASP A 35 -2.28 -23.75 5.11
CA ASP A 35 -3.69 -23.86 4.75
C ASP A 35 -4.24 -22.54 4.17
N PHE A 36 -3.79 -21.39 4.69
CA PHE A 36 -4.16 -20.08 4.15
C PHE A 36 -3.59 -19.87 2.75
N LEU A 37 -2.33 -20.27 2.52
CA LEU A 37 -1.71 -20.21 1.21
C LEU A 37 -2.41 -21.13 0.21
N ILE A 38 -2.69 -22.39 0.59
CA ILE A 38 -3.40 -23.35 -0.27
C ILE A 38 -4.80 -22.84 -0.60
N ALA A 39 -5.58 -22.42 0.40
CA ALA A 39 -6.92 -21.89 0.18
C ALA A 39 -6.91 -20.68 -0.76
N SER A 40 -5.93 -19.79 -0.59
CA SER A 40 -5.74 -18.65 -1.48
C SER A 40 -5.25 -19.07 -2.87
N GLY A 41 -4.51 -20.17 -3.01
CA GLY A 41 -4.00 -20.68 -4.28
C GLY A 41 -5.07 -21.36 -5.14
N MET A 42 -6.09 -21.96 -4.51
CA MET A 42 -7.18 -22.67 -5.19
C MET A 42 -8.16 -21.74 -5.93
N GLN A 43 -8.01 -20.41 -5.80
CA GLN A 43 -8.97 -19.48 -6.36
C GLN A 43 -8.73 -19.18 -7.86
N PRO A 44 -9.79 -19.07 -8.68
CA PRO A 44 -9.67 -18.62 -10.06
C PRO A 44 -9.36 -17.11 -10.18
N ALA A 45 -9.76 -16.31 -9.18
CA ALA A 45 -9.59 -14.85 -9.16
C ALA A 45 -8.17 -14.45 -8.70
N LYS A 46 -7.21 -14.36 -9.62
CA LYS A 46 -5.80 -14.13 -9.28
C LYS A 46 -5.48 -12.69 -8.85
N LEU A 47 -6.21 -11.69 -9.35
CA LEU A 47 -5.87 -10.27 -9.13
C LEU A 47 -5.97 -9.85 -7.67
N GLY A 48 -7.06 -10.18 -6.97
CA GLY A 48 -7.20 -9.83 -5.55
C GLY A 48 -6.12 -10.44 -4.66
N ARG A 49 -5.72 -11.69 -4.95
CA ARG A 49 -4.59 -12.34 -4.28
C ARG A 49 -3.26 -11.63 -4.55
N LEU A 50 -3.01 -11.26 -5.80
CA LEU A 50 -1.80 -10.54 -6.20
C LEU A 50 -1.69 -9.18 -5.49
N VAL A 51 -2.80 -8.52 -5.17
CA VAL A 51 -2.78 -7.28 -4.36
C VAL A 51 -2.27 -7.56 -2.94
N TYR A 52 -2.71 -8.64 -2.29
CA TYR A 52 -2.17 -9.00 -0.97
C TYR A 52 -0.69 -9.37 -1.04
N GLN A 53 -0.26 -10.07 -2.09
CA GLN A 53 1.16 -10.38 -2.31
C GLN A 53 1.98 -9.11 -2.52
N LEU A 54 1.46 -8.15 -3.29
CA LEU A 54 2.09 -6.86 -3.47
C LEU A 54 2.27 -6.11 -2.14
N MET A 55 1.26 -6.13 -1.26
CA MET A 55 1.35 -5.52 0.08
C MET A 55 2.43 -6.18 0.93
N ALA A 56 2.50 -7.52 0.95
CA ALA A 56 3.53 -8.26 1.69
C ALA A 56 4.95 -8.01 1.13
N GLU A 57 5.09 -8.01 -0.20
CA GLU A 57 6.34 -7.67 -0.91
C GLU A 57 6.79 -6.23 -0.55
N TRP A 58 5.85 -5.29 -0.53
CA TRP A 58 6.10 -3.89 -0.16
C TRP A 58 6.57 -3.75 1.29
N ASP A 59 5.91 -4.43 2.22
CA ASP A 59 6.25 -4.38 3.65
C ASP A 59 7.65 -4.93 3.92
N SER A 60 8.07 -5.94 3.16
CA SER A 60 9.39 -6.58 3.26
C SER A 60 10.54 -5.74 2.69
N ARG A 61 10.25 -4.71 1.88
CA ARG A 61 11.28 -3.80 1.35
C ARG A 61 11.70 -2.75 2.38
N LEU A 62 12.96 -2.35 2.30
CA LEU A 62 13.45 -1.13 2.93
C LEU A 62 12.94 0.08 2.13
N LYS A 63 12.21 0.97 2.80
CA LYS A 63 11.71 2.23 2.22
C LYS A 63 12.71 3.34 2.54
N PRO A 64 12.83 4.38 1.71
CA PRO A 64 13.62 5.56 2.08
C PRO A 64 13.12 6.12 3.42
N ARG A 65 14.06 6.45 4.30
CA ARG A 65 13.74 7.10 5.58
C ARG A 65 13.06 8.45 5.33
N MET A 66 12.24 8.89 6.28
CA MET A 66 11.74 10.26 6.26
C MET A 66 12.92 11.23 6.48
N LEU A 67 12.92 12.33 5.72
CA LEU A 67 13.91 13.39 5.84
C LEU A 67 13.55 14.26 7.05
N THR A 68 14.55 14.55 7.88
CA THR A 68 14.41 15.44 9.05
C THR A 68 14.52 16.90 8.61
N ALA A 69 14.15 17.84 9.49
CA ALA A 69 14.34 19.27 9.25
C ALA A 69 15.81 19.61 8.91
N ALA A 70 16.77 19.00 9.62
CA ALA A 70 18.20 19.17 9.35
C ALA A 70 18.62 18.59 7.97
N ASP A 71 17.98 17.52 7.50
CA ASP A 71 18.25 17.01 6.15
C ASP A 71 17.71 17.97 5.08
N ILE A 72 16.54 18.57 5.31
CA ILE A 72 15.92 19.55 4.40
C ILE A 72 16.79 20.81 4.32
N GLU A 73 17.35 21.27 5.44
CA GLU A 73 18.29 22.39 5.46
C GLU A 73 19.53 22.09 4.60
N ARG A 74 20.11 20.88 4.72
CA ARG A 74 21.24 20.46 3.85
C ARG A 74 20.86 20.40 2.37
N VAL A 75 19.64 20.00 2.03
CA VAL A 75 19.16 20.05 0.64
C VAL A 75 19.05 21.51 0.18
N ALA A 76 18.51 22.39 1.01
CA ALA A 76 18.36 23.80 0.70
C ALA A 76 19.70 24.53 0.51
N GLU A 77 20.75 24.15 1.25
CA GLU A 77 22.12 24.66 1.07
C GLU A 77 22.67 24.39 -0.33
N GLY A 78 22.27 23.29 -0.96
CA GLY A 78 22.66 22.92 -2.33
C GLY A 78 21.77 23.51 -3.43
N MET A 79 20.70 24.22 -3.07
CA MET A 79 19.74 24.82 -4.02
C MET A 79 20.02 26.31 -4.24
N PRO A 80 19.57 26.89 -5.38
CA PRO A 80 19.66 28.32 -5.61
C PRO A 80 19.00 29.12 -4.48
N ARG A 81 19.67 30.19 -4.03
CA ARG A 81 19.15 31.07 -2.99
C ARG A 81 18.08 32.01 -3.54
N LEU A 82 17.11 32.34 -2.70
CA LEU A 82 16.05 33.29 -3.04
C LEU A 82 16.39 34.69 -2.54
N ALA A 83 16.18 35.68 -3.40
CA ALA A 83 16.29 37.09 -3.02
C ALA A 83 15.03 37.52 -2.24
N LYS A 84 15.17 37.73 -0.94
CA LYS A 84 14.12 38.25 -0.08
C LYS A 84 14.25 39.76 0.03
N LYS A 85 13.25 40.48 -0.47
CA LYS A 85 13.14 41.93 -0.35
C LYS A 85 12.42 42.29 0.94
N THR A 86 13.06 43.06 1.79
CA THR A 86 12.51 43.55 3.05
C THR A 86 12.47 45.07 2.98
N ARG A 87 11.29 45.68 3.14
CA ARG A 87 11.11 47.13 3.08
C ARG A 87 10.90 47.68 4.47
N ASP A 88 11.86 48.48 4.92
CA ASP A 88 11.83 49.11 6.24
C ASP A 88 11.71 50.64 6.09
N ARG A 89 11.55 51.37 7.20
CA ARG A 89 11.55 52.85 7.21
C ARG A 89 12.84 53.48 6.65
N ARG A 90 13.91 52.69 6.46
CA ARG A 90 15.23 53.11 5.96
C ARG A 90 15.49 52.72 4.49
N GLY A 91 14.51 52.14 3.78
CA GLY A 91 14.65 51.72 2.38
C GLY A 91 14.41 50.22 2.15
N GLU A 92 14.58 49.77 0.91
CA GLU A 92 14.47 48.37 0.49
C GLU A 92 15.83 47.66 0.66
N ARG A 93 15.85 46.54 1.40
CA ARG A 93 17.02 45.67 1.56
C ARG A 93 16.74 44.34 0.88
N VAL A 94 17.68 43.85 0.07
CA VAL A 94 17.62 42.52 -0.54
C VAL A 94 18.59 41.62 0.21
N THR A 95 18.07 40.55 0.82
CA THR A 95 18.86 39.52 1.50
C THR A 95 18.66 38.17 0.83
N GLU A 96 19.72 37.44 0.60
CA GLU A 96 19.63 36.06 0.12
C GLU A 96 19.25 35.11 1.25
N VAL A 97 18.24 34.27 1.02
CA VAL A 97 17.74 33.30 1.99
C VAL A 97 17.66 31.93 1.34
N LEU A 98 17.87 30.87 2.13
CA LEU A 98 17.69 29.49 1.69
C LEU A 98 16.24 29.21 1.32
N ASP A 99 16.02 28.51 0.22
CA ASP A 99 14.69 28.07 -0.21
C ASP A 99 14.27 26.78 0.52
N ILE A 100 13.91 26.93 1.79
CA ILE A 100 13.45 25.79 2.60
C ILE A 100 12.17 25.17 2.01
N ALA A 101 11.26 25.98 1.45
CA ALA A 101 10.01 25.50 0.89
C ALA A 101 10.25 24.71 -0.41
N GLY A 102 11.13 25.21 -1.29
CA GLY A 102 11.57 24.49 -2.48
C GLY A 102 12.29 23.19 -2.14
N ALA A 103 13.16 23.20 -1.13
CA ALA A 103 13.84 21.99 -0.65
C ALA A 103 12.86 20.95 -0.10
N GLN A 104 11.83 21.37 0.64
CA GLN A 104 10.76 20.48 1.10
C GLN A 104 9.98 19.85 -0.07
N ALA A 105 9.64 20.66 -1.08
CA ALA A 105 8.94 20.17 -2.27
C ALA A 105 9.80 19.17 -3.06
N ALA A 106 11.07 19.48 -3.30
CA ALA A 106 12.02 18.61 -3.98
C ALA A 106 12.23 17.29 -3.21
N ALA A 107 12.39 17.36 -1.88
CA ALA A 107 12.49 16.20 -1.01
C ALA A 107 11.24 15.29 -1.08
N ALA A 108 10.04 15.88 -1.07
CA ALA A 108 8.80 15.15 -1.19
C ALA A 108 8.67 14.46 -2.56
N GLN A 109 9.02 15.16 -3.65
CA GLN A 109 9.04 14.60 -5.00
C GLN A 109 10.01 13.42 -5.10
N TRP A 110 11.23 13.56 -4.58
CA TRP A 110 12.22 12.49 -4.54
C TRP A 110 11.71 11.26 -3.78
N GLN A 111 11.04 11.44 -2.64
CA GLN A 111 10.45 10.33 -1.88
C GLN A 111 9.35 9.62 -2.69
N VAL A 112 8.45 10.36 -3.34
CA VAL A 112 7.41 9.78 -4.19
C VAL A 112 8.03 8.98 -5.33
N GLN A 113 9.02 9.55 -6.02
CA GLN A 113 9.70 8.91 -7.15
C GLN A 113 10.42 7.62 -6.72
N THR A 114 11.21 7.69 -5.64
CA THR A 114 11.93 6.52 -5.10
C THR A 114 10.97 5.40 -4.71
N ARG A 115 9.82 5.73 -4.11
CA ARG A 115 8.79 4.75 -3.75
C ARG A 115 8.14 4.12 -4.98
N ARG A 116 7.88 4.88 -6.03
CA ARG A 116 7.41 4.35 -7.32
C ARG A 116 8.43 3.40 -7.94
N GLU A 117 9.72 3.72 -7.89
CA GLU A 117 10.79 2.86 -8.39
C GLU A 117 10.91 1.54 -7.62
N ILE A 118 10.73 1.57 -6.30
CA ILE A 118 10.66 0.35 -5.48
C ILE A 118 9.46 -0.49 -5.91
N LEU A 119 8.28 0.13 -6.02
CA LEU A 119 7.05 -0.54 -6.40
C LEU A 119 7.16 -1.21 -7.78
N ALA A 120 7.71 -0.49 -8.76
CA ALA A 120 7.87 -0.96 -10.14
C ALA A 120 8.71 -2.23 -10.26
N LYS A 121 9.61 -2.47 -9.29
CA LYS A 121 10.48 -3.66 -9.25
C LYS A 121 9.83 -4.87 -8.55
N LEU A 122 8.62 -4.71 -8.00
CA LEU A 122 7.94 -5.79 -7.29
C LEU A 122 7.30 -6.78 -8.27
N PRO A 123 7.53 -8.10 -8.13
CA PRO A 123 6.96 -9.11 -9.03
C PRO A 123 5.44 -9.05 -9.12
N SER A 124 4.76 -8.82 -8.00
CA SER A 124 3.30 -8.72 -7.99
C SER A 124 2.82 -7.45 -8.70
N PHE A 125 3.58 -6.35 -8.63
CA PHE A 125 3.25 -5.11 -9.34
C PHE A 125 3.25 -5.33 -10.85
N ILE A 126 4.31 -5.94 -11.39
CA ILE A 126 4.45 -6.22 -12.83
C ILE A 126 3.24 -7.01 -13.34
N LYS A 127 2.78 -8.02 -12.59
CA LYS A 127 1.60 -8.83 -12.93
C LYS A 127 0.29 -8.04 -12.84
N LEU A 128 0.17 -7.16 -11.84
CA LEU A 128 -1.03 -6.34 -11.64
C LEU A 128 -1.15 -5.22 -12.68
N THR A 129 -0.04 -4.77 -13.26
CA THR A 129 -0.02 -3.78 -14.35
C THR A 129 0.15 -4.41 -15.73
N ASP A 130 0.10 -5.74 -15.84
CA ASP A 130 0.25 -6.45 -17.10
C ASP A 130 -0.82 -6.00 -18.11
N GLN A 131 -0.39 -5.72 -19.34
CA GLN A 131 -1.22 -5.16 -20.40
C GLN A 131 -2.33 -6.09 -20.91
N HIS A 132 -2.29 -7.38 -20.57
CA HIS A 132 -3.27 -8.38 -21.02
C HIS A 132 -4.02 -9.03 -19.87
N ALA A 133 -3.40 -9.17 -18.70
CA ALA A 133 -3.94 -9.94 -17.58
C ALA A 133 -4.08 -9.17 -16.27
N GLY A 134 -3.55 -7.94 -16.18
CA GLY A 134 -3.59 -7.09 -14.99
C GLY A 134 -4.86 -6.23 -14.88
N PHE A 135 -4.75 -5.14 -14.13
CA PHE A 135 -5.76 -4.08 -14.07
C PHE A 135 -5.69 -3.11 -15.26
N THR A 136 -4.56 -3.09 -15.98
CA THR A 136 -4.32 -2.22 -17.13
C THR A 136 -5.44 -2.28 -18.18
N PRO A 137 -5.89 -3.46 -18.66
CA PRO A 137 -6.98 -3.53 -19.65
C PRO A 137 -8.26 -2.83 -19.19
N TRP A 138 -8.62 -2.99 -17.92
CA TRP A 138 -9.82 -2.35 -17.38
C TRP A 138 -9.65 -0.84 -17.30
N VAL A 139 -8.51 -0.36 -16.82
CA VAL A 139 -8.22 1.09 -16.73
C VAL A 139 -8.26 1.76 -18.10
N LEU A 140 -7.66 1.13 -19.12
CA LEU A 140 -7.69 1.62 -20.49
C LEU A 140 -9.12 1.61 -21.06
N ALA A 141 -9.89 0.56 -20.79
CA ALA A 141 -11.29 0.46 -21.24
C ALA A 141 -12.21 1.50 -20.57
N GLN A 142 -11.83 2.03 -19.40
CA GLN A 142 -12.57 3.12 -18.75
C GLN A 142 -12.27 4.51 -19.33
N GLY A 143 -11.28 4.64 -20.23
CA GLY A 143 -10.90 5.92 -20.83
C GLY A 143 -10.26 6.90 -19.84
N ILE A 144 -9.65 6.40 -18.77
CA ILE A 144 -9.01 7.24 -17.73
C ILE A 144 -7.72 7.85 -18.31
N GLU A 145 -7.64 9.18 -18.31
CA GLU A 145 -6.45 9.91 -18.76
C GLU A 145 -5.24 9.57 -17.87
N GLU A 146 -4.07 9.34 -18.46
CA GLU A 146 -2.87 8.88 -17.74
C GLU A 146 -3.12 7.63 -16.87
N GLY A 147 -4.05 6.76 -17.28
CA GLY A 147 -4.57 5.67 -16.46
C GLY A 147 -3.49 4.74 -15.88
N LEU A 148 -2.40 4.49 -16.58
CA LEU A 148 -1.28 3.68 -16.07
C LEU A 148 -0.55 4.33 -14.90
N ALA A 149 -0.31 5.64 -14.96
CA ALA A 149 0.31 6.39 -13.86
C ALA A 149 -0.63 6.43 -12.66
N LYS A 150 -1.93 6.68 -12.89
CA LYS A 150 -2.96 6.67 -11.86
C LYS A 150 -3.12 5.30 -11.21
N LEU A 151 -3.12 4.22 -11.98
CA LEU A 151 -3.13 2.85 -11.48
C LEU A 151 -1.92 2.56 -10.59
N SER A 152 -0.73 2.97 -11.03
CA SER A 152 0.51 2.78 -10.26
C SER A 152 0.47 3.50 -8.91
N ASP A 153 -0.03 4.75 -8.89
CA ASP A 153 -0.18 5.52 -7.66
C ASP A 153 -1.26 4.96 -6.73
N VAL A 154 -2.37 4.47 -7.28
CA VAL A 154 -3.41 3.81 -6.50
C VAL A 154 -2.89 2.50 -5.92
N LEU A 155 -2.15 1.69 -6.68
CA LEU A 155 -1.50 0.49 -6.15
C LEU A 155 -0.47 0.82 -5.05
N LEU A 156 0.31 1.89 -5.22
CA LEU A 156 1.21 2.40 -4.17
C LEU A 156 0.44 2.83 -2.92
N TRP A 157 -0.73 3.44 -3.11
CA TRP A 157 -1.64 3.79 -2.02
C TRP A 157 -2.19 2.55 -1.30
N TRP A 158 -2.58 1.50 -2.04
CA TRP A 158 -2.98 0.22 -1.46
C TRP A 158 -1.88 -0.39 -0.58
N CYS A 159 -0.62 -0.26 -0.98
CA CYS A 159 0.54 -0.76 -0.23
C CYS A 159 0.86 0.07 1.02
N ASP A 160 0.59 1.38 1.00
CA ASP A 160 0.88 2.27 2.12
C ASP A 160 -0.20 3.36 2.20
N ARG A 161 -1.22 3.07 3.02
CA ARG A 161 -2.32 3.98 3.25
C ARG A 161 -2.04 4.98 4.36
N ARG A 162 -0.92 4.85 5.07
CA ARG A 162 -0.66 5.64 6.27
C ARG A 162 -0.59 7.13 5.92
N CYS A 163 -1.15 7.94 6.81
CA CYS A 163 -1.01 9.38 6.72
C CYS A 163 0.47 9.75 6.85
N HIS A 164 0.95 10.62 5.96
CA HIS A 164 2.35 11.06 5.95
C HIS A 164 2.72 11.94 7.15
N GLU A 165 1.75 12.63 7.75
CA GLU A 165 1.97 13.51 8.90
C GLU A 165 2.08 12.73 10.22
N CYS A 166 1.15 11.80 10.48
CA CYS A 166 1.13 11.05 11.74
C CYS A 166 1.71 9.63 11.63
N GLY A 167 2.13 9.20 10.44
CA GLY A 167 2.61 7.84 10.20
C GLY A 167 1.54 6.75 10.42
N GLY A 168 0.26 7.12 10.44
CA GLY A 168 -0.85 6.21 10.75
C GLY A 168 -1.17 6.03 12.23
N THR A 169 -0.61 6.87 13.12
CA THR A 169 -0.92 6.85 14.57
C THR A 169 -2.16 7.67 14.95
N ASN A 170 -2.79 8.34 13.98
CA ASN A 170 -3.99 9.18 14.13
C ASN A 170 -3.71 10.49 14.92
N LEU A 171 -2.52 10.60 15.51
CA LEU A 171 -2.10 11.70 16.37
C LEU A 171 -0.85 12.37 15.79
N ALA A 172 -0.89 13.69 15.67
CA ALA A 172 0.27 14.50 15.35
C ALA A 172 0.55 15.41 16.54
N ARG A 173 1.75 15.30 17.13
CA ARG A 173 2.19 16.09 18.30
C ARG A 173 1.19 16.05 19.48
N GLY A 174 0.69 14.85 19.77
CA GLY A 174 -0.23 14.61 20.90
C GLY A 174 -1.67 15.08 20.69
N LYS A 175 -2.04 15.54 19.48
CA LYS A 175 -3.40 15.95 19.13
C LYS A 175 -3.89 15.18 17.90
N THR A 176 -5.21 15.13 17.70
CA THR A 176 -5.81 14.57 16.48
C THR A 176 -5.14 15.16 15.25
N CYS A 177 -4.64 14.30 14.37
CA CYS A 177 -3.96 14.73 13.17
C CYS A 177 -4.92 15.54 12.29
N LYS A 178 -4.51 16.76 11.92
CA LYS A 178 -5.34 17.66 11.08
C LYS A 178 -5.40 17.25 9.62
N VAL A 179 -4.41 16.50 9.14
CA VAL A 179 -4.31 16.08 7.73
C VAL A 179 -5.24 14.90 7.45
N CYS A 180 -5.21 13.87 8.29
CA CYS A 180 -6.10 12.72 8.14
C CYS A 180 -7.34 12.81 9.04
N HIS A 181 -7.57 13.93 9.73
CA HIS A 181 -8.69 14.12 10.65
C HIS A 181 -8.88 12.97 11.68
N GLY A 182 -7.80 12.31 12.07
CA GLY A 182 -7.83 11.16 12.99
C GLY A 182 -8.08 9.79 12.36
N PHE A 183 -8.26 9.69 11.03
CA PHE A 183 -8.42 8.41 10.34
C PHE A 183 -7.12 7.59 10.26
N GLY A 184 -5.95 8.23 10.39
CA GLY A 184 -4.65 7.58 10.26
C GLY A 184 -4.28 7.21 8.80
N THR A 185 -5.21 7.36 7.86
CA THR A 185 -4.98 7.08 6.44
C THR A 185 -4.97 8.35 5.59
N ARG A 186 -4.33 8.27 4.43
CA ARG A 186 -4.37 9.30 3.39
C ARG A 186 -5.50 9.02 2.41
N GLU A 187 -6.01 10.07 1.77
CA GLU A 187 -6.97 9.96 0.68
C GLU A 187 -6.38 9.20 -0.52
N VAL A 188 -7.27 8.60 -1.31
CA VAL A 188 -6.89 7.93 -2.56
C VAL A 188 -6.38 9.00 -3.55
N PRO A 189 -5.22 8.80 -4.20
CA PRO A 189 -4.69 9.77 -5.16
C PRO A 189 -5.63 9.94 -6.36
N HIS A 190 -5.51 11.04 -7.10
CA HIS A 190 -6.25 11.29 -8.35
C HIS A 190 -7.78 11.43 -8.22
N GLY A 191 -8.27 11.76 -7.03
CA GLY A 191 -9.68 12.11 -6.80
C GLY A 191 -10.65 11.02 -7.27
N VAL A 192 -11.65 11.42 -8.06
CA VAL A 192 -12.74 10.53 -8.51
C VAL A 192 -12.23 9.36 -9.34
N GLU A 193 -11.29 9.58 -10.26
CA GLU A 193 -10.77 8.52 -11.12
C GLU A 193 -9.92 7.52 -10.34
N GLY A 194 -9.09 8.01 -9.41
CA GLY A 194 -8.34 7.11 -8.53
C GLY A 194 -9.23 6.33 -7.57
N LEU A 195 -10.31 6.94 -7.07
CA LEU A 195 -11.34 6.23 -6.30
C LEU A 195 -11.97 5.11 -7.12
N LYS A 196 -12.35 5.38 -8.38
CA LYS A 196 -12.92 4.40 -9.30
C LYS A 196 -11.96 3.21 -9.53
N ILE A 197 -10.67 3.48 -9.71
CA ILE A 197 -9.63 2.43 -9.80
C ILE A 197 -9.56 1.64 -8.48
N SER A 198 -9.53 2.33 -7.35
CA SER A 198 -9.43 1.70 -6.03
C SER A 198 -10.65 0.82 -5.71
N GLU A 199 -11.85 1.24 -6.08
CA GLU A 199 -13.09 0.44 -5.94
C GLU A 199 -13.04 -0.82 -6.82
N HIS A 200 -12.53 -0.71 -8.05
CA HIS A 200 -12.32 -1.88 -8.89
C HIS A 200 -11.34 -2.87 -8.27
N ILE A 201 -10.21 -2.38 -7.74
CA ILE A 201 -9.25 -3.20 -7.00
C ILE A 201 -9.92 -3.85 -5.79
N ALA A 202 -10.70 -3.08 -5.00
CA ALA A 202 -11.41 -3.56 -3.83
C ALA A 202 -12.38 -4.72 -4.18
N HIS A 203 -13.11 -4.61 -5.29
CA HIS A 203 -14.00 -5.67 -5.75
C HIS A 203 -13.26 -7.01 -5.95
N HIS A 204 -12.09 -6.99 -6.58
CA HIS A 204 -11.28 -8.20 -6.77
C HIS A 204 -10.70 -8.72 -5.45
N VAL A 205 -10.26 -7.82 -4.57
CA VAL A 205 -9.75 -8.16 -3.23
C VAL A 205 -10.84 -8.81 -2.38
N ASP A 206 -12.05 -8.28 -2.38
CA ASP A 206 -13.20 -8.82 -1.63
C ASP A 206 -13.65 -10.16 -2.19
N ARG A 207 -13.71 -10.30 -3.52
CA ARG A 207 -13.98 -11.59 -4.17
C ARG A 207 -12.94 -12.63 -3.79
N SER A 208 -11.66 -12.26 -3.81
CA SER A 208 -10.56 -13.14 -3.40
C SER A 208 -10.68 -13.58 -1.95
N ARG A 209 -11.04 -12.65 -1.06
CA ARG A 209 -11.25 -12.90 0.37
C ARG A 209 -12.41 -13.86 0.61
N GLN A 210 -13.54 -13.67 -0.07
CA GLN A 210 -14.71 -14.54 0.03
C GLN A 210 -14.41 -15.95 -0.44
N LEU A 211 -13.73 -16.10 -1.59
CA LEU A 211 -13.33 -17.42 -2.11
C LEU A 211 -12.33 -18.12 -1.19
N THR A 212 -11.34 -17.39 -0.66
CA THR A 212 -10.38 -17.95 0.30
C THR A 212 -11.08 -18.43 1.56
N LYS A 213 -12.05 -17.67 2.08
CA LYS A 213 -12.87 -18.07 3.22
C LYS A 213 -13.65 -19.36 2.92
N SER A 214 -14.26 -19.46 1.75
CA SER A 214 -14.98 -20.67 1.31
C SER A 214 -14.05 -21.88 1.23
N ASN A 215 -12.89 -21.73 0.62
CA ASN A 215 -11.89 -22.81 0.49
C ASN A 215 -11.36 -23.26 1.86
N LEU A 216 -11.14 -22.32 2.79
CA LEU A 216 -10.74 -22.62 4.17
C LEU A 216 -11.78 -23.43 4.94
N GLN A 217 -13.08 -23.24 4.67
CA GLN A 217 -14.13 -24.05 5.28
C GLN A 217 -14.05 -25.51 4.84
N CYS A 218 -13.69 -25.75 3.58
CA CYS A 218 -13.52 -27.08 3.01
C CYS A 218 -12.14 -27.72 3.28
N MET A 219 -11.19 -26.97 3.86
CA MET A 219 -9.78 -27.38 3.92
C MET A 219 -9.55 -28.72 4.64
N LYS A 220 -10.29 -28.99 5.71
CA LYS A 220 -10.19 -30.28 6.43
C LYS A 220 -10.49 -31.45 5.50
N ARG A 221 -11.56 -31.36 4.70
CA ARG A 221 -11.92 -32.39 3.71
C ARG A 221 -10.84 -32.56 2.65
N TYR A 222 -10.27 -31.46 2.15
CA TYR A 222 -9.18 -31.54 1.18
C TYR A 222 -7.94 -32.22 1.75
N LYS A 223 -7.59 -31.93 3.00
CA LYS A 223 -6.47 -32.58 3.70
C LYS A 223 -6.72 -34.06 3.96
N GLU A 224 -7.92 -34.44 4.39
CA GLU A 224 -8.31 -35.84 4.57
C GLU A 224 -8.28 -36.62 3.27
N PHE A 225 -8.81 -36.05 2.19
CA PHE A 225 -8.74 -36.61 0.84
C PHE A 225 -7.29 -36.80 0.38
N ALA A 226 -6.45 -35.77 0.51
CA ALA A 226 -5.04 -35.85 0.11
C ALA A 226 -4.24 -36.87 0.94
N ALA A 227 -4.64 -37.10 2.20
CA ALA A 227 -4.06 -38.14 3.07
C ALA A 227 -4.61 -39.55 2.81
N GLY A 228 -5.45 -39.74 1.78
CA GLY A 228 -6.02 -41.03 1.43
C GLY A 228 -7.07 -41.55 2.42
N LYS A 229 -7.57 -40.70 3.33
CA LYS A 229 -8.69 -41.07 4.20
C LYS A 229 -9.97 -41.11 3.35
N LYS A 230 -10.79 -42.17 3.50
CA LYS A 230 -12.09 -42.24 2.83
C LYS A 230 -12.93 -41.04 3.27
N VAL A 231 -13.21 -40.14 2.33
CA VAL A 231 -14.11 -39.00 2.56
C VAL A 231 -15.51 -39.57 2.73
N VAL A 232 -16.08 -39.46 3.93
CA VAL A 232 -17.49 -39.76 4.22
C VAL A 232 -18.32 -38.49 4.02
#